data_AF-A0A1M6YW63-F1
#
_entry.id   AF-A0A1M6YW63-F1
#
_cell.length_a   1.000
_cell.length_b   1.000
_cell.length_c   1.000
_cell.angle_alpha   90.00
_cell.angle_beta   90.00
_cell.angle_gamma   90.00
#
_symmetry.space_group_name_H-M   'P 1'
#
loop_
_entity.id
_entity.type
_entity.pdbx_description
1 polymer ?
#
loop_
_entity_poly.entity_id
_entity_poly.type
_entity_poly.pdbx_seq_one_letter_code
_entity_poly.pdbx_strand_id
1 'polypeptide(L)'
;MEKIFNFENRLVRFAGECIFFSRQLERIFENEYYKNQLIRSSGSASLNFGETQGTITDKDFVFKVSLVVKELKESRNSLKNSGLH
;
A
#
# COMPACT_ATOMS: atom_id res chain seq x y z
N MET A 1 21.74 -8.56 8.68
CA MET A 1 21.74 -7.74 7.45
C MET A 1 20.41 -7.97 6.76
N GLU A 2 19.53 -6.95 6.70
CA GLU A 2 18.27 -7.09 5.95
C GLU A 2 18.59 -7.36 4.48
N LYS A 3 17.96 -8.40 3.91
CA LYS A 3 18.12 -8.74 2.48
C LYS A 3 17.63 -7.55 1.63
N ILE A 4 18.45 -7.15 0.66
CA ILE A 4 18.23 -6.02 -0.27
C ILE A 4 16.87 -6.10 -1.02
N PHE A 5 16.26 -7.29 -1.11
CA PHE A 5 15.04 -7.56 -1.87
C PHE A 5 13.85 -8.03 -1.01
N ASN A 6 13.66 -7.46 0.18
CA ASN A 6 12.50 -7.81 1.02
C ASN A 6 11.28 -6.90 0.75
N PHE A 7 10.73 -6.97 -0.47
CA PHE A 7 9.57 -6.16 -0.85
C PHE A 7 8.32 -6.49 -0.03
N GLU A 8 8.11 -7.76 0.31
CA GLU A 8 6.97 -8.19 1.13
C GLU A 8 6.99 -7.51 2.50
N ASN A 9 8.08 -7.65 3.28
CA ASN A 9 8.14 -7.02 4.60
C ASN A 9 8.09 -5.50 4.51
N ARG A 10 8.63 -4.89 3.44
CA ARG A 10 8.55 -3.45 3.21
C ARG A 10 7.11 -2.99 2.94
N LEU A 11 6.32 -3.75 2.18
CA LEU A 11 4.93 -3.45 1.91
C LEU A 11 4.05 -3.68 3.15
N VAL A 12 4.29 -4.75 3.90
CA VAL A 12 3.63 -5.00 5.19
C VAL A 12 3.91 -3.86 6.16
N ARG A 13 5.18 -3.46 6.28
CA ARG A 13 5.59 -2.32 7.12
C ARG A 13 4.92 -1.03 6.66
N PHE A 14 4.93 -0.74 5.36
CA PHE A 14 4.27 0.44 4.80
C PHE A 14 2.77 0.47 5.14
N ALA A 15 2.05 -0.64 4.96
CA ALA A 15 0.63 -0.74 5.34
C ALA A 15 0.42 -0.49 6.85
N GLY A 16 1.29 -1.04 7.70
CA GLY A 16 1.30 -0.77 9.14
C GLY A 16 1.53 0.71 9.48
N GLU A 17 2.51 1.34 8.84
CA GLU A 17 2.80 2.77 9.00
C GLU A 17 1.62 3.65 8.57
N CYS A 18 0.94 3.31 7.46
CA CYS A 18 -0.29 3.97 7.03
C CYS A 18 -1.42 3.86 8.07
N ILE A 19 -1.58 2.71 8.73
CA ILE A 19 -2.57 2.54 9.80
C ILE A 19 -2.21 3.40 11.01
N PHE A 20 -0.96 3.41 11.44
CA PHE A 20 -0.53 4.23 12.58
C PHE A 20 -0.70 5.72 12.30
N PHE A 21 -0.29 6.18 11.12
CA PHE A 21 -0.51 7.54 10.66
C PHE A 21 -2.00 7.92 10.65
N SER A 22 -2.86 7.05 10.11
CA SER A 22 -4.30 7.29 10.03
C SER A 22 -4.99 7.44 11.40
N ARG A 23 -4.39 6.90 12.47
CA ARG A 23 -4.89 7.06 13.85
C ARG A 23 -4.59 8.43 14.45
N GLN A 24 -3.65 9.18 13.88
CA GLN A 24 -3.26 10.51 14.34
C GLN A 24 -4.09 11.64 13.73
N LEU A 25 -4.92 11.33 12.73
CA LEU A 25 -5.71 12.33 12.02
C LEU A 25 -6.96 12.73 12.80
N GLU A 26 -7.26 14.03 12.78
CA GLU A 26 -8.51 14.55 13.33
C GLU A 26 -9.73 13.93 12.65
N ARG A 27 -10.79 13.74 13.42
CA ARG A 27 -12.03 13.07 12.97
C ARG A 27 -12.93 14.04 12.20
N ILE A 28 -12.47 14.46 11.02
CA ILE A 28 -13.22 15.26 10.04
C ILE A 28 -13.47 14.45 8.77
N PHE A 29 -14.48 14.86 7.99
CA PHE A 29 -14.96 14.09 6.84
C PHE A 29 -13.86 13.77 5.83
N GLU A 30 -13.04 14.76 5.49
CA GLU A 30 -11.95 14.66 4.51
C GLU A 30 -10.90 13.64 4.98
N ASN A 31 -10.51 13.71 6.25
CA ASN A 31 -9.56 12.78 6.85
C ASN A 31 -10.12 11.36 6.90
N GLU A 32 -11.37 11.18 7.30
CA GLU A 32 -12.03 9.87 7.30
C GLU A 32 -12.06 9.26 5.89
N TYR A 33 -12.38 10.07 4.87
CA TYR A 33 -12.40 9.63 3.49
C TYR A 33 -11.01 9.17 3.02
N TYR A 34 -9.99 10.02 3.16
CA TYR A 34 -8.65 9.72 2.65
C TYR A 34 -7.93 8.66 3.46
N LYS A 35 -8.12 8.59 4.78
CA LYS A 35 -7.49 7.56 5.59
C LYS A 35 -8.05 6.17 5.28
N ASN A 36 -9.34 6.05 4.99
CA ASN A 36 -9.94 4.78 4.57
C ASN A 36 -9.40 4.33 3.21
N GLN A 37 -9.25 5.26 2.26
CA GLN A 37 -8.62 4.97 0.96
C GLN A 37 -7.14 4.57 1.11
N LEU A 38 -6.40 5.25 1.99
CA LEU A 38 -5.00 4.97 2.27
C LEU A 38 -4.81 3.60 2.90
N ILE A 39 -5.57 3.27 3.95
CA ILE A 39 -5.50 1.97 4.63
C ILE A 39 -5.84 0.84 3.65
N ARG A 40 -6.90 1.02 2.84
CA ARG A 40 -7.31 0.02 1.85
C ARG A 40 -6.21 -0.22 0.82
N SER A 41 -5.76 0.83 0.12
CA SER A 41 -4.80 0.71 -0.97
C SER A 41 -3.42 0.22 -0.47
N SER A 42 -2.95 0.70 0.68
CA SER A 42 -1.67 0.24 1.25
C SER A 42 -1.73 -1.24 1.68
N GLY A 43 -2.83 -1.69 2.28
CA GLY A 43 -3.08 -3.10 2.58
C GLY A 43 -3.16 -3.97 1.33
N SER A 44 -3.91 -3.53 0.32
CA SER A 44 -4.02 -4.22 -0.98
C SER A 44 -2.68 -4.37 -1.69
N ALA A 45 -1.79 -3.37 -1.61
CA ALA A 45 -0.43 -3.48 -2.16
C ALA A 45 0.36 -4.63 -1.53
N SER A 46 0.29 -4.79 -0.21
CA SER A 46 0.94 -5.89 0.51
C SER A 46 0.34 -7.26 0.15
N LEU A 47 -0.99 -7.36 0.10
CA LEU A 47 -1.68 -8.62 -0.21
C LEU A 47 -1.40 -9.07 -1.65
N ASN A 48 -1.54 -8.16 -2.62
CA ASN A 48 -1.26 -8.43 -4.04
C ASN A 48 0.21 -8.86 -4.26
N PHE A 49 1.14 -8.31 -3.48
CA PHE A 49 2.55 -8.73 -3.58
C PHE A 49 2.77 -10.13 -3.01
N GLY A 50 2.12 -10.51 -1.91
CA GLY A 50 2.16 -11.88 -1.38
C GLY A 50 1.74 -12.93 -2.42
N GLU A 51 0.76 -12.60 -3.27
CA GLU A 51 0.31 -13.46 -4.36
C GLU A 51 1.35 -13.67 -5.47
N THR A 52 2.39 -12.82 -5.56
CA THR A 52 3.49 -12.98 -6.53
C THR A 52 4.36 -14.20 -6.23
N GLN A 53 4.39 -14.67 -4.99
CA GLN A 53 5.15 -15.86 -4.59
C GLN A 53 4.59 -17.16 -5.22
N GLY A 54 3.33 -17.15 -5.68
CA GLY A 54 2.67 -18.28 -6.32
C GLY A 54 2.57 -18.18 -7.85
N THR A 55 3.24 -17.21 -8.50
CA THR A 55 3.13 -17.03 -9.95
C THR A 55 3.90 -18.10 -10.71
N ILE A 56 3.32 -18.61 -11.79
CA ILE A 56 3.89 -19.73 -12.58
C ILE A 56 4.66 -19.21 -13.81
N THR A 57 4.34 -18.01 -14.29
CA THR A 57 4.95 -17.43 -15.51
C THR A 57 5.38 -15.99 -15.27
N ASP A 58 6.38 -15.53 -16.02
CA ASP A 58 6.84 -14.14 -15.98
C ASP A 58 5.72 -13.14 -16.30
N LYS A 59 4.81 -13.51 -17.20
CA LYS A 59 3.64 -12.69 -17.55
C LYS A 59 2.70 -12.50 -16.36
N ASP A 60 2.43 -13.58 -15.62
CA ASP A 60 1.60 -13.53 -14.41
C ASP A 60 2.29 -12.72 -13.30
N PHE A 61 3.60 -12.92 -13.12
CA PHE A 61 4.41 -12.11 -12.20
C PHE A 61 4.31 -10.61 -12.49
N VAL A 62 4.56 -10.21 -13.74
CA VAL A 62 4.50 -8.80 -14.17
C VAL A 62 3.09 -8.23 -13.98
N PHE A 63 2.06 -9.00 -14.30
CA PHE A 63 0.67 -8.58 -14.10
C PHE A 63 0.37 -8.31 -12.61
N LYS A 64 0.69 -9.25 -11.71
CA LYS A 64 0.46 -9.07 -10.27
C LYS A 64 1.26 -7.92 -9.68
N VAL A 65 2.53 -7.76 -10.07
CA VAL A 65 3.34 -6.59 -9.64
C VAL A 65 2.76 -5.28 -10.17
N SER A 66 2.15 -5.27 -11.36
CA SER A 66 1.47 -4.08 -11.89
C SER A 66 0.25 -3.68 -11.05
N LEU A 67 -0.47 -4.65 -10.46
CA LEU A 67 -1.53 -4.39 -9.49
C LEU A 67 -0.97 -3.73 -8.22
N VAL A 68 0.15 -4.23 -7.69
CA VAL A 68 0.84 -3.61 -6.54
C VAL A 68 1.18 -2.15 -6.83
N VAL A 69 1.74 -1.85 -8.01
CA VAL A 69 2.06 -0.47 -8.42
C VAL A 69 0.82 0.41 -8.52
N LYS A 70 -0.30 -0.14 -8.99
CA LYS A 70 -1.59 0.58 -9.04
C LYS A 70 -2.06 0.97 -7.64
N GLU A 71 -2.03 0.04 -6.70
CA GLU A 71 -2.43 0.30 -5.30
C GLU A 71 -1.50 1.32 -4.62
N LEU A 72 -0.19 1.24 -4.84
CA LEU A 72 0.76 2.23 -4.31
C LEU A 72 0.55 3.64 -4.89
N LYS A 73 0.18 3.75 -6.17
CA LYS A 73 -0.19 5.04 -6.78
C LYS A 73 -1.44 5.61 -6.12
N GLU A 74 -2.41 4.76 -5.79
CA GLU A 74 -3.60 5.18 -5.06
C GLU A 74 -3.26 5.65 -3.64
N SER A 75 -2.46 4.91 -2.87
CA SER A 75 -1.99 5.34 -1.54
C SER A 75 -1.32 6.71 -1.60
N ARG A 76 -0.45 6.92 -2.60
CA ARG A 76 0.20 8.22 -2.83
C ARG A 76 -0.79 9.33 -3.14
N ASN A 77 -1.81 9.06 -3.95
CA ASN A 77 -2.84 10.04 -4.27
C ASN A 77 -3.69 10.38 -3.04
N SER A 78 -4.02 9.39 -2.20
CA SER A 78 -4.74 9.63 -0.93
C SER A 78 -3.95 10.56 0.00
N LEU A 79 -2.63 10.36 0.14
CA LEU A 79 -1.75 11.25 0.94
C LEU A 79 -1.65 12.67 0.37
N LYS A 80 -1.56 12.79 -0.97
CA LYS A 80 -1.54 14.12 -1.61
C LYS A 80 -2.85 14.86 -1.42
N ASN A 81 -3.97 14.17 -1.58
CA ASN A 81 -5.28 14.80 -1.53
C ASN A 81 -5.72 15.13 -0.09
N SER A 82 -5.17 14.45 0.92
CA SER A 82 -5.46 14.76 2.32
C SER A 82 -4.79 16.04 2.84
N GLY A 83 -3.93 16.69 2.04
CA GLY A 83 -3.20 17.89 2.51
C GLY A 83 -2.02 17.58 3.45
N LEU A 84 -1.70 16.29 3.65
CA LEU A 84 -0.68 15.83 4.59
C LEU A 84 0.62 15.56 3.81
N HIS A 85 1.38 16.61 3.52
CA HIS A 85 2.66 16.56 2.78
C HIS A 85 3.79 16.94 3.73
#